data_AF-A0A7K5WQM9-F1
#
_entry.id   AF-A0A7K5WQM9-F1
#
_cell.length_a   1.000
_cell.length_b   1.000
_cell.length_c   1.000
_cell.angle_alpha   90.00
_cell.angle_beta   90.00
_cell.angle_gamma   90.00
#
_symmetry.space_group_name_H-M   'P 1'
#
loop_
_entity.id
_entity.type
_entity.pdbx_description
1 polymer ?
#
loop_
_entity_poly.entity_id
_entity_poly.type
_entity_poly.pdbx_seq_one_letter_code
_entity_poly.pdbx_strand_id
1 'polypeptide(L)'
;EGSAAAMEGRLSRIPVHGRLHRPEPSAALQMTFPSKRKCVSKASEPEFSRVPSPNFPSLTVDSVFKAANQGLPKSDKRVEPVPKKTVARRPLSRHQLEAELKNKNQLVETLRQQLARGEGTIKLRELKKDNERLVHEVEKLKKIQDTCMMILESRNINPGSNTEEEKEMRACREKTTTLTKKLTEDLMLFCHTVAKEEEMLETAMAKWKSVQEENQRALEKQSYFQAQIKECAAMLEELGELLA
;
A
#
# COMPACT_ATOMS: atom_id res chain seq x y z
N GLU A 1 40.54 41.48 45.23
CA GLU A 1 39.66 40.69 44.35
C GLU A 1 40.61 39.93 43.41
N GLY A 2 40.91 38.64 43.61
CA GLY A 2 40.03 37.48 43.42
C GLY A 2 39.88 37.23 41.91
N SER A 3 40.32 36.14 41.27
CA SER A 3 40.61 34.78 41.72
C SER A 3 41.51 34.08 40.67
N ALA A 4 42.40 33.20 41.16
CA ALA A 4 43.19 32.27 40.38
C ALA A 4 42.45 30.92 40.23
N ALA A 5 42.69 30.18 39.15
CA ALA A 5 42.65 28.72 39.17
C ALA A 5 43.44 28.13 38.01
N ALA A 6 44.54 27.47 38.38
CA ALA A 6 45.44 26.72 37.52
C ALA A 6 44.82 25.39 37.10
N MET A 7 45.16 24.96 35.89
CA MET A 7 44.91 23.62 35.35
C MET A 7 45.83 22.60 36.05
N GLU A 8 45.25 21.66 36.77
CA GLU A 8 45.96 20.52 37.34
C GLU A 8 45.31 19.22 36.85
N GLY A 9 46.13 18.37 36.22
CA GLY A 9 45.69 17.12 35.61
C GLY A 9 45.30 16.06 36.64
N ARG A 10 44.67 14.98 36.16
CA ARG A 10 44.78 13.66 36.79
C ARG A 10 44.41 12.55 35.82
N LEU A 11 45.27 11.54 35.89
CA LEU A 11 45.35 10.31 35.11
C LEU A 11 44.17 9.37 35.36
N SER A 12 43.87 8.59 34.32
CA SER A 12 42.98 7.44 34.26
C SER A 12 43.06 6.52 35.47
N ARG A 13 41.90 6.16 36.04
CA ARG A 13 41.75 5.05 37.00
C ARG A 13 40.97 3.93 36.34
N ILE A 14 41.66 2.84 36.01
CA ILE A 14 41.04 1.54 35.75
C ILE A 14 40.88 0.84 37.11
N PRO A 15 39.69 0.35 37.49
CA PRO A 15 39.56 -0.53 38.64
C PRO A 15 40.05 -1.94 38.31
N VAL A 16 41.08 -2.38 39.01
CA VAL A 16 41.54 -3.78 39.03
C VAL A 16 40.79 -4.50 40.15
N HIS A 17 40.01 -5.53 39.82
CA HIS A 17 39.55 -6.50 40.80
C HIS A 17 40.08 -7.90 40.48
N GLY A 18 40.69 -8.50 41.50
CA GLY A 18 41.43 -9.73 41.46
C GLY A 18 40.59 -11.00 41.60
N ARG A 19 41.34 -12.09 41.41
CA ARG A 19 41.06 -13.53 41.40
C ARG A 19 40.06 -14.12 42.42
N LEU A 20 39.44 -15.21 41.92
CA LEU A 20 39.12 -16.51 42.53
C LEU A 20 37.99 -16.57 43.59
N HIS A 21 36.89 -17.24 43.22
CA HIS A 21 36.37 -18.43 43.92
C HIS A 21 35.35 -19.17 43.04
N ARG A 22 35.58 -20.46 42.81
CA ARG A 22 34.60 -21.47 42.38
C ARG A 22 34.31 -22.36 43.59
N PRO A 23 33.04 -22.72 43.86
CA PRO A 23 32.64 -24.14 43.78
C PRO A 23 31.25 -24.36 43.14
N GLU A 24 31.19 -25.25 42.13
CA GLU A 24 30.33 -26.48 41.95
C GLU A 24 28.87 -26.58 42.49
N PRO A 25 28.01 -27.52 42.02
CA PRO A 25 26.95 -27.27 41.03
C PRO A 25 25.51 -27.64 41.47
N SER A 26 24.57 -27.54 40.54
CA SER A 26 23.24 -28.20 40.47
C SER A 26 22.02 -27.41 40.95
N ALA A 27 21.16 -27.01 40.00
CA ALA A 27 19.72 -27.20 40.09
C ALA A 27 19.12 -27.17 38.68
N ALA A 28 18.40 -28.25 38.35
CA ALA A 28 17.74 -28.51 37.09
C ALA A 28 16.68 -27.46 36.74
N LEU A 29 16.66 -27.03 35.48
CA LEU A 29 15.42 -26.64 34.81
C LEU A 29 15.38 -27.31 33.44
N GLN A 30 14.56 -28.36 33.38
CA GLN A 30 14.04 -28.93 32.16
C GLN A 30 13.27 -27.85 31.40
N MET A 31 13.59 -27.65 30.13
CA MET A 31 12.69 -26.98 29.19
C MET A 31 12.25 -28.00 28.15
N THR A 32 11.12 -28.63 28.46
CA THR A 32 10.30 -29.40 27.52
C THR A 32 9.76 -28.51 26.42
N PHE A 33 10.04 -28.87 25.18
CA PHE A 33 9.40 -28.34 23.98
C PHE A 33 8.02 -28.95 23.76
N PRO A 34 7.03 -28.18 23.29
CA PRO A 34 6.00 -28.67 22.38
C PRO A 34 6.14 -27.94 21.04
N SER A 35 6.66 -28.58 19.99
CA SER A 35 5.95 -29.48 19.06
C SER A 35 4.79 -28.83 18.29
N LYS A 36 5.13 -28.48 17.03
CA LYS A 36 4.35 -28.59 15.79
C LYS A 36 2.94 -27.97 15.76
N ARG A 37 2.84 -26.80 15.11
CA ARG A 37 1.75 -26.54 14.16
C ARG A 37 2.30 -26.60 12.73
N LYS A 38 1.67 -27.45 11.94
CA LYS A 38 1.91 -27.65 10.51
C LYS A 38 1.50 -26.38 9.76
N CYS A 39 2.45 -25.68 9.14
CA CYS A 39 2.14 -24.74 8.07
C CYS A 39 1.82 -25.55 6.82
N VAL A 40 0.54 -25.60 6.45
CA VAL A 40 0.12 -26.09 5.14
C VAL A 40 0.54 -25.06 4.10
N SER A 41 1.44 -25.50 3.23
CA SER A 41 1.80 -24.86 1.98
C SER A 41 0.57 -24.82 1.07
N LYS A 42 0.17 -23.61 0.67
CA LYS A 42 -0.42 -23.29 -0.63
C LYS A 42 -0.44 -21.76 -0.77
N ALA A 43 0.60 -21.24 -1.41
CA ALA A 43 0.55 -19.92 -2.00
C ALA A 43 -0.40 -20.01 -3.20
N SER A 44 -1.61 -19.50 -3.04
CA SER A 44 -2.46 -19.10 -4.15
C SER A 44 -2.50 -17.57 -4.12
N GLU A 45 -1.76 -16.96 -5.03
CA GLU A 45 -1.93 -15.54 -5.36
C GLU A 45 -3.40 -15.28 -5.74
N PRO A 46 -4.04 -14.22 -5.23
CA PRO A 46 -5.25 -13.73 -5.85
C PRO A 46 -4.86 -13.01 -7.15
N GLU A 47 -4.86 -13.74 -8.27
CA GLU A 47 -5.03 -13.17 -9.60
C GLU A 47 -6.39 -12.44 -9.65
N PHE A 48 -6.39 -11.12 -9.45
CA PHE A 48 -7.46 -10.28 -9.96
C PHE A 48 -7.11 -9.87 -11.39
N SER A 49 -7.19 -10.83 -12.31
CA SER A 49 -7.25 -10.54 -13.73
C SER A 49 -8.66 -10.81 -14.25
N ARG A 50 -9.11 -9.90 -15.14
CA ARG A 50 -10.30 -9.94 -16.00
C ARG A 50 -11.59 -9.36 -15.43
N VAL A 51 -11.64 -8.03 -15.36
CA VAL A 51 -12.88 -7.27 -15.56
C VAL A 51 -13.14 -7.19 -17.07
N PRO A 52 -14.37 -7.47 -17.58
CA PRO A 52 -14.69 -7.25 -18.99
C PRO A 52 -14.55 -5.76 -19.31
N SER A 53 -13.68 -5.43 -20.26
CA SER A 53 -13.58 -4.09 -20.83
C SER A 53 -14.94 -3.71 -21.45
N PRO A 54 -15.57 -2.59 -21.05
CA PRO A 54 -16.64 -2.03 -21.84
C PRO A 54 -16.00 -1.47 -23.12
N ASN A 55 -16.20 -2.19 -24.22
CA ASN A 55 -15.94 -1.67 -25.55
C ASN A 55 -16.96 -0.54 -25.79
N PHE A 56 -16.54 0.70 -25.57
CA PHE A 56 -17.24 1.85 -26.14
C PHE A 56 -16.84 1.93 -27.61
N PRO A 57 -17.78 1.83 -28.56
CA PRO A 57 -17.46 2.24 -29.92
C PRO A 57 -17.10 3.73 -29.87
N SER A 58 -15.89 4.05 -30.33
CA SER A 58 -15.48 5.41 -30.63
C SER A 58 -16.42 5.95 -31.72
N LEU A 59 -17.48 6.64 -31.31
CA LEU A 59 -18.19 7.55 -32.19
C LEU A 59 -17.25 8.72 -32.43
N THR A 60 -16.64 8.72 -33.61
CA THR A 60 -15.99 9.87 -34.22
C THR A 60 -17.00 11.01 -34.20
N VAL A 61 -16.84 11.94 -33.25
CA VAL A 61 -17.58 13.21 -33.27
C VAL A 61 -16.88 14.08 -34.31
N ASP A 62 -17.18 13.78 -35.57
CA ASP A 62 -16.99 14.73 -36.64
C ASP A 62 -18.36 15.13 -37.18
N SER A 63 -18.64 16.43 -37.06
CA SER A 63 -19.59 17.18 -37.90
C SER A 63 -21.10 17.04 -37.68
N VAL A 64 -21.68 17.54 -36.56
CA VAL A 64 -23.08 18.04 -36.62
C VAL A 64 -23.33 19.24 -35.70
N PHE A 65 -22.66 20.37 -35.95
CA PHE A 65 -23.27 21.68 -35.73
C PHE A 65 -23.01 22.54 -36.96
N LYS A 66 -23.83 22.34 -37.99
CA LYS A 66 -23.89 23.22 -39.15
C LYS A 66 -25.09 24.14 -38.95
N ALA A 67 -24.86 25.30 -38.36
CA ALA A 67 -25.78 26.42 -38.43
C ALA A 67 -25.81 26.88 -39.89
N ALA A 68 -26.83 26.45 -40.63
CA ALA A 68 -27.09 26.88 -41.99
C ALA A 68 -28.18 27.96 -41.99
N ASN A 69 -27.71 29.21 -41.97
CA ASN A 69 -28.18 30.37 -42.74
C ASN A 69 -29.66 30.42 -43.17
N GLN A 70 -30.33 31.52 -42.80
CA GLN A 70 -30.82 32.58 -43.72
C GLN A 70 -31.66 33.56 -42.88
N GLY A 71 -31.26 34.82 -42.70
CA GLY A 71 -31.19 35.78 -43.79
C GLY A 71 -32.54 36.50 -43.86
N LEU A 72 -32.75 37.44 -42.93
CA LEU A 72 -33.88 38.37 -42.91
C LEU A 72 -33.69 39.40 -44.04
N PRO A 73 -34.62 39.57 -44.99
CA PRO A 73 -34.70 40.81 -45.75
C PRO A 73 -35.80 41.68 -45.15
N LYS A 74 -35.39 42.87 -44.72
CA LYS A 74 -36.29 44.02 -44.60
C LYS A 74 -36.78 44.38 -46.01
N SER A 75 -38.08 44.55 -46.20
CA SER A 75 -38.61 45.42 -47.25
C SER A 75 -39.93 46.04 -46.82
N ASP A 76 -39.87 47.34 -46.51
CA ASP A 76 -41.00 48.25 -46.61
C ASP A 76 -41.56 48.21 -48.03
N LYS A 77 -42.88 47.98 -48.17
CA LYS A 77 -43.74 48.63 -49.17
C LYS A 77 -45.21 48.29 -48.95
N ARG A 78 -45.95 49.35 -48.61
CA ARG A 78 -47.32 49.68 -49.01
C ARG A 78 -48.49 48.82 -48.52
N VAL A 79 -49.36 49.54 -47.82
CA VAL A 79 -50.76 49.26 -47.51
C VAL A 79 -51.61 49.14 -48.79
N GLU A 80 -52.53 48.15 -48.76
CA GLU A 80 -53.75 47.88 -49.56
C GLU A 80 -53.69 47.52 -51.07
N PRO A 81 -54.69 46.77 -51.61
CA PRO A 81 -55.78 46.03 -50.96
C PRO A 81 -55.86 44.53 -51.38
N VAL A 82 -56.63 43.78 -50.58
CA VAL A 82 -57.11 42.41 -50.78
C VAL A 82 -57.52 42.10 -52.23
N PRO A 83 -57.06 40.97 -52.82
CA PRO A 83 -57.82 40.27 -53.83
C PRO A 83 -58.36 38.97 -53.23
N LYS A 84 -59.67 38.96 -52.94
CA LYS A 84 -60.46 37.75 -52.70
C LYS A 84 -60.39 36.88 -53.96
N LYS A 85 -59.37 36.02 -54.06
CA LYS A 85 -59.39 34.90 -55.01
C LYS A 85 -60.04 33.73 -54.31
N THR A 86 -61.35 33.65 -54.46
CA THR A 86 -62.15 32.44 -54.29
C THR A 86 -61.44 31.29 -55.01
N VAL A 87 -60.74 30.44 -54.26
CA VAL A 87 -60.41 29.09 -54.72
C VAL A 87 -61.76 28.40 -54.83
N ALA A 88 -62.31 28.38 -56.03
CA ALA A 88 -63.40 27.49 -56.36
C ALA A 88 -62.92 26.08 -56.03
N ARG A 89 -63.40 25.52 -54.90
CA ARG A 89 -63.27 24.11 -54.58
C ARG A 89 -63.89 23.36 -55.76
N ARG A 90 -63.05 22.82 -56.63
CA ARG A 90 -63.47 21.83 -57.62
C ARG A 90 -64.26 20.75 -56.85
N PRO A 91 -65.47 20.37 -57.27
CA PRO A 91 -66.22 19.33 -56.58
C PRO A 91 -65.34 18.08 -56.53
N LEU A 92 -64.94 17.64 -55.33
CA LEU A 92 -64.26 16.36 -55.18
C LEU A 92 -65.16 15.32 -55.83
N SER A 93 -64.58 14.45 -56.66
CA SER A 93 -65.39 13.40 -57.27
C SER A 93 -66.01 12.56 -56.15
N ARG A 94 -67.24 12.07 -56.35
CA ARG A 94 -67.98 11.33 -55.32
C ARG A 94 -67.12 10.24 -54.64
N HIS A 95 -66.30 9.54 -55.41
CA HIS A 95 -65.36 8.53 -54.92
C HIS A 95 -64.28 9.09 -53.97
N GLN A 96 -63.75 10.30 -54.23
CA GLN A 96 -62.80 10.97 -53.34
C GLN A 96 -63.46 11.38 -52.02
N LEU A 97 -64.70 11.86 -52.07
CA LEU A 97 -65.46 12.20 -50.87
C LEU A 97 -65.79 10.95 -50.03
N GLU A 98 -66.18 9.85 -50.68
CA GLU A 98 -66.44 8.57 -50.02
C GLU A 98 -65.16 7.97 -49.40
N ALA A 99 -64.00 8.10 -50.07
CA ALA A 99 -62.71 7.67 -49.52
C ALA A 99 -62.28 8.53 -48.32
N GLU A 100 -62.47 9.86 -48.38
CA GLU A 100 -62.18 10.77 -47.27
C GLU A 100 -63.10 10.50 -46.07
N LEU A 101 -64.38 10.23 -46.32
CA LEU A 101 -65.33 9.89 -45.27
C LEU A 101 -64.95 8.55 -44.60
N LYS A 102 -64.57 7.53 -45.37
CA LYS A 102 -64.07 6.27 -44.82
C LYS A 102 -62.79 6.47 -43.99
N ASN A 103 -61.85 7.29 -44.46
CA ASN A 103 -60.63 7.60 -43.71
C ASN A 103 -60.93 8.35 -42.39
N LYS A 104 -61.80 9.35 -42.43
CA LYS A 104 -62.25 10.07 -41.22
C LYS A 104 -62.99 9.15 -40.26
N ASN A 105 -63.85 8.28 -40.76
CA ASN A 105 -64.57 7.32 -39.92
C ASN A 105 -63.61 6.29 -39.30
N GLN A 106 -62.62 5.82 -40.06
CA GLN A 106 -61.57 4.94 -39.55
C GLN A 106 -60.71 5.62 -38.46
N LEU A 107 -60.38 6.90 -38.64
CA LEU A 107 -59.67 7.69 -37.62
C LEU A 107 -60.51 7.84 -36.35
N VAL A 108 -61.79 8.15 -36.48
CA VAL A 108 -62.71 8.25 -35.33
C VAL A 108 -62.82 6.92 -34.61
N GLU A 109 -62.96 5.80 -35.32
CA GLU A 109 -62.98 4.46 -34.72
C GLU A 109 -61.66 4.13 -34.03
N THR A 110 -60.51 4.50 -34.62
CA THR A 110 -59.20 4.32 -34.01
C THR A 110 -59.07 5.13 -32.72
N LEU A 111 -59.46 6.41 -32.73
CA LEU A 111 -59.44 7.27 -31.55
C LEU A 111 -60.43 6.80 -30.49
N ARG A 112 -61.61 6.33 -30.90
CA ARG A 112 -62.61 5.72 -30.00
C ARG A 112 -62.05 4.47 -29.34
N GLN A 113 -61.34 3.62 -30.08
CA GLN A 113 -60.67 2.45 -29.53
C GLN A 113 -59.52 2.82 -28.60
N GLN A 114 -58.68 3.79 -28.95
CA GLN A 114 -57.59 4.27 -28.09
C GLN A 114 -58.10 4.89 -26.78
N LEU A 115 -59.21 5.63 -26.85
CA LEU A 115 -59.90 6.18 -25.69
C LEU A 115 -60.55 5.08 -24.84
N ALA A 116 -61.25 4.13 -25.46
CA ALA A 116 -61.86 2.98 -24.77
C ALA A 116 -60.82 2.07 -24.11
N ARG A 117 -59.65 1.90 -24.74
CA ARG A 117 -58.48 1.20 -24.17
C ARG A 117 -57.75 2.01 -23.10
N GLY A 118 -58.10 3.28 -22.93
CA GLY A 118 -57.51 4.17 -21.94
C GLY A 118 -56.00 4.36 -22.13
N GLU A 119 -55.46 4.22 -23.34
CA GLU A 119 -54.01 4.17 -23.60
C GLU A 119 -53.26 5.38 -23.04
N GLY A 120 -53.86 6.56 -23.09
CA GLY A 120 -53.29 7.78 -22.49
C GLY A 120 -53.18 7.71 -20.96
N THR A 121 -54.16 7.10 -20.29
CA THR A 121 -54.14 6.93 -18.82
C THR A 121 -53.14 5.87 -18.38
N ILE A 122 -52.95 4.82 -19.17
CA ILE A 122 -51.95 3.77 -18.93
C ILE A 122 -50.54 4.38 -19.08
N LYS A 123 -50.28 5.07 -20.20
CA LYS A 123 -49.01 5.77 -20.43
C LYS A 123 -48.70 6.81 -19.35
N LEU A 124 -49.71 7.57 -18.91
CA LEU A 124 -49.55 8.54 -17.82
C LEU A 124 -49.19 7.86 -16.49
N ARG A 125 -49.79 6.71 -16.19
CA ARG A 125 -49.49 5.93 -14.97
C ARG A 125 -48.08 5.36 -14.99
N GLU A 126 -47.63 4.85 -16.13
CA GLU A 126 -46.26 4.36 -16.33
C GLU A 126 -45.24 5.50 -16.17
N LEU A 127 -45.45 6.63 -16.85
CA LEU A 127 -44.59 7.81 -16.72
C LEU A 127 -44.54 8.33 -15.27
N LYS A 128 -45.67 8.30 -14.55
CA LYS A 128 -45.72 8.67 -13.14
C LYS A 128 -44.87 7.73 -12.28
N LYS A 129 -45.02 6.42 -12.46
CA LYS A 129 -44.22 5.40 -11.76
C LYS A 129 -42.72 5.55 -12.08
N ASP A 130 -42.39 5.88 -13.32
CA ASP A 130 -41.00 6.09 -13.76
C ASP A 130 -40.43 7.36 -13.13
N ASN A 131 -41.20 8.43 -13.08
CA ASN A 131 -40.82 9.66 -12.41
C ASN A 131 -40.58 9.44 -10.90
N GLU A 132 -41.47 8.70 -10.23
CA GLU A 132 -41.28 8.32 -8.82
C GLU A 132 -39.98 7.53 -8.59
N ARG A 133 -39.64 6.59 -9.51
CA ARG A 133 -38.36 5.86 -9.45
C ARG A 133 -37.16 6.80 -9.64
N LEU A 134 -37.23 7.72 -10.60
CA LEU A 134 -36.16 8.68 -10.88
C LEU A 134 -35.94 9.62 -9.69
N VAL A 135 -37.00 10.10 -9.04
CA VAL A 135 -36.90 10.94 -7.84
C VAL A 135 -36.17 10.20 -6.72
N HIS A 136 -36.49 8.93 -6.49
CA HIS A 136 -35.80 8.12 -5.49
C HIS A 136 -34.32 7.87 -5.84
N GLU A 137 -34.00 7.69 -7.12
CA GLU A 137 -32.62 7.50 -7.56
C GLU A 137 -31.80 8.79 -7.41
N VAL A 138 -32.38 9.95 -7.71
CA VAL A 138 -31.76 11.25 -7.45
C VAL A 138 -31.45 11.43 -5.98
N GLU A 139 -32.35 11.02 -5.08
CA GLU A 139 -32.12 11.09 -3.64
C GLU A 139 -30.98 10.19 -3.18
N LYS A 140 -30.85 8.98 -3.74
CA LYS A 140 -29.68 8.11 -3.47
C LYS A 140 -28.39 8.72 -3.98
N LEU A 141 -28.39 9.26 -5.20
CA LEU A 141 -27.21 9.88 -5.79
C LEU A 141 -26.75 11.09 -4.97
N LYS A 142 -27.69 11.89 -4.44
CA LYS A 142 -27.37 12.96 -3.48
C LYS A 142 -26.70 12.43 -2.22
N LYS A 143 -27.23 11.37 -1.61
CA LYS A 143 -26.59 10.74 -0.44
C LYS A 143 -25.18 10.24 -0.74
N ILE A 144 -24.97 9.66 -1.91
CA ILE A 144 -23.64 9.22 -2.37
C ILE A 144 -22.73 10.44 -2.54
N GLN A 145 -23.20 11.50 -3.19
CA GLN A 145 -22.46 12.74 -3.37
C GLN A 145 -22.05 13.37 -2.03
N ASP A 146 -22.98 13.50 -1.09
CA ASP A 146 -22.74 14.05 0.25
C ASP A 146 -21.71 13.20 1.01
N THR A 147 -21.83 11.88 0.91
CA THR A 147 -20.86 10.94 1.52
C THR A 147 -19.47 11.11 0.91
N CYS A 148 -19.36 11.22 -0.42
CA CYS A 148 -18.09 11.45 -1.10
C CYS A 148 -17.48 12.80 -0.69
N MET A 149 -18.30 13.85 -0.63
CA MET A 149 -17.86 15.18 -0.21
C MET A 149 -17.32 15.17 1.22
N MET A 150 -18.03 14.52 2.15
CA MET A 150 -17.59 14.36 3.54
C MET A 150 -16.25 13.61 3.66
N ILE A 151 -16.03 12.56 2.86
CA ILE A 151 -14.76 11.82 2.86
C ILE A 151 -13.62 12.70 2.36
N LEU A 152 -13.86 13.51 1.31
CA LEU A 152 -12.85 14.42 0.77
C LEU A 152 -12.51 15.53 1.78
N GLU A 153 -13.51 16.15 2.38
CA GLU A 153 -13.34 17.19 3.41
C GLU A 153 -12.62 16.65 4.65
N SER A 154 -13.04 15.49 5.17
CA SER A 154 -12.42 14.90 6.37
C SER A 154 -10.98 14.46 6.16
N ARG A 155 -10.61 14.09 4.93
CA ARG A 155 -9.25 13.71 4.58
C ARG A 155 -8.43 14.86 4.00
N ASN A 156 -8.98 16.08 3.95
CA ASN A 156 -8.41 17.24 3.25
C ASN A 156 -7.98 16.96 1.81
N ILE A 157 -8.55 15.93 1.17
CA ILE A 157 -8.23 15.56 -0.20
C ILE A 157 -8.94 16.55 -1.10
N ASN A 158 -8.21 17.57 -1.56
CA ASN A 158 -8.74 18.50 -2.54
C ASN A 158 -8.65 17.86 -3.94
N PRO A 159 -9.78 17.53 -4.60
CA PRO A 159 -9.78 16.83 -5.89
C PRO A 159 -9.12 17.63 -7.03
N GLY A 160 -8.80 18.91 -6.83
CA GLY A 160 -8.08 19.75 -7.78
C GLY A 160 -6.64 20.12 -7.39
N SER A 161 -6.14 19.73 -6.21
CA SER A 161 -4.85 20.21 -5.65
C SER A 161 -3.92 19.09 -5.18
N ASN A 162 -4.12 17.88 -5.70
CA ASN A 162 -3.39 16.67 -5.35
C ASN A 162 -1.87 16.77 -5.63
N THR A 163 -1.43 17.80 -6.35
CA THR A 163 -0.05 17.94 -6.80
C THR A 163 0.95 18.21 -5.68
N GLU A 164 0.59 18.95 -4.63
CA GLU A 164 1.54 19.28 -3.56
C GLU A 164 1.63 18.17 -2.51
N GLU A 165 0.50 17.63 -2.07
CA GLU A 165 0.47 16.45 -1.18
C GLU A 165 1.10 15.21 -1.83
N GLU A 166 0.90 15.00 -3.15
CA GLU A 166 1.54 13.91 -3.86
C GLU A 166 3.06 14.09 -3.96
N LYS A 167 3.54 15.33 -4.17
CA LYS A 167 4.98 15.62 -4.13
C LYS A 167 5.57 15.39 -2.75
N GLU A 168 4.88 15.82 -1.69
CA GLU A 168 5.35 15.62 -0.32
C GLU A 168 5.35 14.14 0.06
N MET A 169 4.31 13.39 -0.31
CA MET A 169 4.26 11.94 -0.16
C MET A 169 5.39 11.26 -0.93
N ARG A 170 5.68 11.71 -2.16
CA ARG A 170 6.78 11.20 -2.98
C ARG A 170 8.14 11.49 -2.35
N ALA A 171 8.36 12.71 -1.88
CA ALA A 171 9.59 13.11 -1.19
C ALA A 171 9.76 12.34 0.14
N CYS A 172 8.68 12.14 0.89
CA CYS A 172 8.67 11.31 2.10
C CYS A 172 9.06 9.87 1.74
N ARG A 173 8.43 9.29 0.72
CA ARG A 173 8.73 7.94 0.23
C ARG A 173 10.19 7.81 -0.21
N GLU A 174 10.72 8.77 -0.96
CA GLU A 174 12.12 8.80 -1.39
C GLU A 174 13.08 8.86 -0.20
N LYS A 175 12.82 9.73 0.78
CA LYS A 175 13.59 9.80 2.04
C LYS A 175 13.55 8.46 2.78
N THR A 176 12.37 7.86 2.94
CA THR A 176 12.20 6.56 3.60
C THR A 176 12.96 5.45 2.87
N THR A 177 12.86 5.39 1.54
CA THR A 177 13.59 4.38 0.75
C THR A 177 15.10 4.57 0.85
N THR A 178 15.59 5.80 0.85
CA THR A 178 17.02 6.12 0.98
C THR A 178 17.55 5.74 2.36
N LEU A 179 16.84 6.11 3.42
CA LEU A 179 17.18 5.74 4.80
C LEU A 179 17.19 4.22 4.99
N THR A 180 16.20 3.52 4.43
CA THR A 180 16.11 2.06 4.50
C THR A 180 17.29 1.38 3.81
N LYS A 181 17.69 1.88 2.63
CA LYS A 181 18.90 1.38 1.93
C LYS A 181 20.15 1.56 2.77
N LYS A 182 20.36 2.77 3.30
CA LYS A 182 21.52 3.05 4.16
C LYS A 182 21.55 2.16 5.41
N LEU A 183 20.42 2.01 6.10
CA LEU A 183 20.33 1.12 7.26
C LEU A 183 20.64 -0.34 6.90
N THR A 184 20.20 -0.78 5.73
CA THR A 184 20.48 -2.14 5.24
C THR A 184 21.97 -2.33 4.95
N GLU A 185 22.60 -1.36 4.30
CA GLU A 185 24.04 -1.36 4.03
C GLU A 185 24.86 -1.33 5.33
N ASP A 186 24.52 -0.46 6.27
CA ASP A 186 25.19 -0.36 7.58
C ASP A 186 25.05 -1.66 8.38
N LEU A 187 23.88 -2.30 8.36
CA LEU A 187 23.66 -3.58 9.03
C LEU A 187 24.48 -4.72 8.40
N MET A 188 24.55 -4.76 7.06
CA MET A 188 25.38 -5.72 6.34
C MET A 188 26.87 -5.56 6.68
N LEU A 189 27.36 -4.31 6.72
CA LEU A 189 28.73 -4.00 7.10
C LEU A 189 29.03 -4.39 8.56
N PHE A 190 28.09 -4.12 9.47
CA PHE A 190 28.19 -4.53 10.86
C PHE A 190 28.29 -6.05 11.00
N CYS A 191 27.39 -6.80 10.37
CA CYS A 191 27.42 -8.26 10.39
C CYS A 191 28.73 -8.83 9.85
N HIS A 192 29.25 -8.27 8.75
CA HIS A 192 30.54 -8.69 8.20
C HIS A 192 31.71 -8.41 9.15
N THR A 193 31.69 -7.24 9.81
CA THR A 193 32.72 -6.85 10.78
C THR A 193 32.71 -7.78 12.00
N VAL A 194 31.52 -8.07 12.54
CA VAL A 194 31.36 -9.01 13.66
C VAL A 194 31.87 -10.39 13.30
N ALA A 195 31.55 -10.91 12.11
CA ALA A 195 32.04 -12.21 11.66
C ALA A 195 33.58 -12.25 11.58
N LYS A 196 34.20 -11.17 11.11
CA LYS A 196 35.66 -11.06 11.05
C LYS A 196 36.29 -10.97 12.46
N GLU A 197 35.68 -10.21 13.36
CA GLU A 197 36.12 -10.13 14.76
C GLU A 197 35.99 -11.46 15.49
N GLU A 198 34.91 -12.21 15.23
CA GLU A 198 34.69 -13.55 15.74
C GLU A 198 35.78 -14.52 15.26
N GLU A 199 36.11 -14.53 13.97
CA GLU A 199 37.20 -15.35 13.41
C GLU A 199 38.56 -15.03 14.05
N MET A 200 38.86 -13.73 14.23
CA MET A 200 40.09 -13.28 14.89
C MET A 200 40.13 -13.74 16.35
N LEU A 201 39.01 -13.65 17.07
CA LEU A 201 38.90 -14.11 18.45
C LEU A 201 39.07 -15.62 18.55
N GLU A 202 38.44 -16.39 17.68
CA GLU A 202 38.59 -17.85 17.63
C GLU A 202 40.05 -18.26 17.38
N THR A 203 40.70 -17.60 16.42
CA THR A 203 42.14 -17.82 16.14
C THR A 203 43.00 -17.48 17.35
N ALA A 204 42.73 -16.38 18.04
CA ALA A 204 43.45 -16.00 19.25
C ALA A 204 43.22 -16.99 20.40
N MET A 205 41.99 -17.46 20.58
CA MET A 205 41.65 -18.49 21.56
C MET A 205 42.36 -19.81 21.27
N ALA A 206 42.44 -20.24 20.01
CA ALA A 206 43.16 -21.46 19.63
C ALA A 206 44.66 -21.35 19.96
N LYS A 207 45.30 -20.21 19.65
CA LYS A 207 46.69 -19.96 20.01
C LYS A 207 46.92 -19.96 21.51
N TRP A 208 46.03 -19.30 22.27
CA TRP A 208 46.11 -19.26 23.73
C TRP A 208 46.01 -20.65 24.36
N LYS A 209 45.09 -21.50 23.86
CA LYS A 209 44.98 -22.91 24.30
C LYS A 209 46.25 -23.70 24.03
N SER A 210 46.85 -23.56 22.84
CA SER A 210 48.13 -24.22 22.51
C SER A 210 49.24 -23.84 23.49
N VAL A 211 49.40 -22.55 23.79
CA VAL A 211 50.40 -22.07 24.76
C VAL A 211 50.08 -22.55 26.18
N GLN A 212 48.80 -22.62 26.56
CA GLN A 212 48.38 -23.15 27.84
C GLN A 212 48.76 -24.63 28.00
N GLU A 213 48.55 -25.45 26.96
CA GLU A 213 48.96 -26.87 26.95
C GLU A 213 50.48 -27.03 27.02
N GLU A 214 51.24 -26.20 26.30
CA GLU A 214 52.71 -26.18 26.40
C GLU A 214 53.20 -25.83 27.81
N ASN A 215 52.62 -24.80 28.42
CA ASN A 215 52.93 -24.43 29.80
C ASN A 215 52.60 -25.56 30.79
N GLN A 216 51.47 -26.24 30.59
CA GLN A 216 51.08 -27.39 31.41
C GLN A 216 52.11 -28.53 31.31
N ARG A 217 52.55 -28.86 30.09
CA ARG A 217 53.62 -29.85 29.86
C ARG A 217 54.95 -29.43 30.47
N ALA A 218 55.29 -28.14 30.44
CA ALA A 218 56.50 -27.63 31.06
C ALA A 218 56.45 -27.75 32.59
N LEU A 219 55.29 -27.47 33.20
CA LEU A 219 55.07 -27.61 34.64
C LEU A 219 55.18 -29.08 35.10
N GLU A 220 54.65 -30.02 34.31
CA GLU A 220 54.79 -31.45 34.56
C GLU A 220 56.25 -31.90 34.52
N LYS A 221 57.02 -31.46 33.52
CA LYS A 221 58.46 -31.72 33.44
C LYS A 221 59.23 -31.13 34.63
N GLN A 222 58.90 -29.90 35.03
CA GLN A 222 59.52 -29.28 36.20
C GLN A 222 59.24 -30.09 37.47
N SER A 223 58.00 -30.55 37.65
CA SER A 223 57.60 -31.37 38.80
C SER A 223 58.35 -32.71 38.81
N TYR A 224 58.52 -33.33 37.64
CA TYR A 224 59.30 -34.55 37.47
C TYR A 224 60.78 -34.37 37.87
N PHE A 225 61.45 -33.34 37.34
CA PHE A 225 62.84 -33.06 37.71
C PHE A 225 62.99 -32.72 39.18
N GLN A 226 62.02 -32.00 39.75
CA GLN A 226 62.02 -31.68 41.17
C GLN A 226 61.92 -32.94 42.04
N ALA A 227 61.14 -33.95 41.62
CA ALA A 227 61.08 -35.23 42.31
C ALA A 227 62.43 -35.97 42.23
N GLN A 228 63.07 -36.02 41.05
CA GLN A 228 64.40 -36.63 40.91
C GLN A 228 65.46 -35.95 41.78
N ILE A 229 65.47 -34.62 41.85
CA ILE A 229 66.42 -33.89 42.69
C ILE A 229 66.22 -34.26 44.16
N LYS A 230 64.97 -34.36 44.63
CA LYS A 230 64.65 -34.77 46.00
C LYS A 230 65.10 -36.20 46.29
N GLU A 231 64.91 -37.12 45.35
CA GLU A 231 65.37 -38.50 45.46
C GLU A 231 66.90 -38.59 45.55
N CYS A 232 67.62 -37.88 44.67
CA CYS A 232 69.08 -37.79 44.73
C CYS A 232 69.56 -37.15 46.04
N ALA A 233 68.90 -36.10 46.52
CA ALA A 233 69.24 -35.46 47.78
C ALA A 233 69.07 -36.42 48.97
N ALA A 234 67.97 -37.19 49.01
CA ALA A 234 67.73 -38.19 50.04
C ALA A 234 68.79 -39.30 50.02
N MET A 235 69.13 -39.83 48.83
CA MET A 235 70.21 -40.84 48.71
C MET A 235 71.57 -40.32 49.20
N LEU A 236 71.90 -39.05 48.93
CA LEU A 236 73.12 -38.42 49.42
C LEU A 236 73.11 -38.22 50.94
N GLU A 237 71.97 -37.88 51.52
CA GLU A 237 71.79 -37.74 52.97
C GLU A 237 71.95 -39.10 53.65
N GLU A 238 71.32 -40.16 53.14
CA GLU A 238 71.49 -41.55 53.63
C GLU A 238 72.94 -42.03 53.54
N LEU A 239 73.63 -41.78 52.42
CA LEU A 239 75.05 -42.10 52.27
C LEU A 239 75.92 -41.31 53.27
N GLY A 240 75.56 -40.06 53.53
CA GLY A 240 76.21 -39.22 54.54
C GLY A 240 76.06 -39.79 55.95
N GLU A 241 74.86 -40.26 56.31
CA GLU A 241 74.60 -40.91 57.59
C GLU A 241 75.37 -42.24 57.76
N LEU A 242 75.51 -43.02 56.68
CA LEU A 242 76.27 -44.28 56.71
C LEU A 242 77.78 -44.09 56.86
N LEU A 243 78.30 -42.92 56.47
CA LEU A 243 79.73 -42.59 56.51
C LEU A 243 80.14 -41.79 57.76
N ALA A 244 79.19 -41.34 58.57
CA ALA A 244 79.39 -40.61 59.83
C ALA A 244 79.58 -41.58 61.02
#